data_AF-A0A3D4ENN7-F1
#
_entry.id   AF-A0A3D4ENN7-F1
#
_cell.length_a   1.000
_cell.length_b   1.000
_cell.length_c   1.000
_cell.angle_alpha   90.00
_cell.angle_beta   90.00
_cell.angle_gamma   90.00
#
_symmetry.space_group_name_H-M   'P 1'
#
loop_
_entity.id
_entity.type
_entity.pdbx_description
1 polymer ?
#
loop_
_entity_poly.entity_id
_entity_poly.type
_entity_poly.pdbx_seq_one_letter_code
_entity_poly.pdbx_strand_id
1 'polypeptide(L)' 'GAIGGYDAAGDANVFAVTLSGNAKVGPLTFIPEFRLDSASEDVFLDSYDGTPTYTGSLGSFLLAAVYSF' A
#
# COMPACT_ATOMS: atom_id res chain seq x y z
N GLY A 1 -12.28 12.76 -6.64
CA GLY A 1 -11.00 12.46 -6.01
C GLY A 1 -10.77 10.98 -5.98
N ALA A 2 -9.62 10.52 -6.46
CA ALA A 2 -9.35 9.09 -6.65
C ALA A 2 -9.24 8.30 -5.33
N ILE A 3 -8.96 8.96 -4.19
CA ILE A 3 -8.91 8.38 -2.83
C ILE A 3 -9.10 9.48 -1.78
N GLY A 4 -10.22 10.21 -1.85
CA GLY A 4 -10.54 11.25 -0.85
C GLY A 4 -9.86 12.61 -1.05
N GLY A 5 -8.74 12.68 -1.79
CA GLY A 5 -8.14 13.95 -2.25
C GLY A 5 -8.84 14.50 -3.49
N TYR A 6 -9.11 15.80 -3.51
CA TYR A 6 -9.66 16.51 -4.65
C TYR A 6 -8.66 17.60 -5.08
N ASP A 7 -8.30 17.60 -6.35
CA ASP A 7 -7.82 18.79 -7.03
C ASP A 7 -9.04 19.56 -7.56
N ALA A 8 -8.95 20.88 -7.60
CA ALA A 8 -10.01 21.77 -8.10
C ALA A 8 -10.35 21.55 -9.58
N ALA A 9 -9.41 21.05 -10.40
CA ALA A 9 -9.65 20.66 -11.78
C ALA A 9 -10.21 19.22 -11.91
N GLY A 10 -10.11 18.41 -10.85
CA GLY A 10 -10.62 17.04 -10.81
C GLY A 10 -9.68 16.01 -11.45
N ASP A 11 -8.40 16.36 -11.65
CA ASP A 11 -7.43 15.55 -12.38
C ASP A 11 -6.66 14.55 -11.49
N ALA A 12 -7.16 14.34 -10.27
CA ALA A 12 -6.61 13.42 -9.28
C ALA A 12 -6.47 11.99 -9.80
N ASN A 13 -5.28 11.40 -9.66
CA ASN A 13 -4.98 10.03 -10.08
C ASN A 13 -4.17 9.23 -9.05
N VAL A 14 -4.18 7.91 -9.22
CA VAL A 14 -3.46 6.96 -8.36
C VAL A 14 -2.84 5.87 -9.21
N PHE A 15 -1.58 5.58 -8.93
CA PHE A 15 -0.85 4.42 -9.41
C PHE A 15 -0.55 3.49 -8.24
N ALA A 16 -0.98 2.23 -8.34
CA ALA A 16 -0.80 1.23 -7.30
C ALA A 16 -0.23 -0.06 -7.92
N VAL A 17 0.77 -0.65 -7.26
CA VAL A 17 1.38 -1.92 -7.68
C VAL A 17 1.63 -2.82 -6.49
N THR A 18 1.36 -4.12 -6.67
CA THR A 18 1.61 -5.16 -5.68
C THR A 18 2.48 -6.25 -6.28
N LEU A 19 3.57 -6.59 -5.59
CA LEU A 19 4.45 -7.71 -5.89
C LEU A 19 4.29 -8.77 -4.80
N SER A 20 3.80 -9.94 -5.15
CA SER A 20 3.62 -11.08 -4.24
C SER A 20 4.42 -12.28 -4.74
N GLY A 21 5.02 -13.02 -3.81
CA GLY A 21 5.80 -14.23 -4.09
C GLY A 21 5.26 -15.45 -3.34
N ASN A 22 5.51 -16.64 -3.86
CA ASN A 22 5.25 -17.90 -3.15
C ASN A 22 6.55 -18.70 -3.05
N ALA A 23 7.03 -18.95 -1.83
CA ALA A 23 8.24 -19.71 -1.55
C ALA A 23 7.91 -20.92 -0.67
N LYS A 24 8.02 -22.13 -1.22
CA LYS A 24 7.68 -23.37 -0.52
C LYS A 24 8.92 -24.07 0.03
N VAL A 25 8.88 -24.44 1.31
CA VAL A 25 9.89 -25.23 2.01
C VAL A 25 9.19 -26.38 2.75
N GLY A 26 9.15 -27.56 2.12
CA GLY A 26 8.44 -28.72 2.65
C GLY A 26 6.92 -28.45 2.80
N PRO A 27 6.31 -28.67 3.98
CA PRO A 27 4.89 -28.37 4.23
C PRO A 27 4.59 -26.88 4.44
N LEU A 28 5.63 -26.04 4.57
CA LEU A 28 5.49 -24.61 4.84
C LEU A 28 5.62 -23.81 3.55
N THR A 29 4.72 -22.84 3.33
CA THR A 29 4.77 -21.88 2.23
C THR A 29 4.85 -20.48 2.80
N PHE A 30 5.84 -19.69 2.39
CA PHE A 30 5.96 -18.27 2.69
C PHE A 30 5.41 -17.45 1.53
N ILE A 31 4.69 -16.38 1.86
CA ILE A 31 4.05 -15.49 0.91
C ILE A 31 4.41 -14.05 1.28
N PRO A 32 5.58 -13.53 0.84
CA PRO A 32 5.89 -12.12 0.96
C PRO A 32 5.06 -11.31 -0.03
N GLU A 33 4.57 -10.14 0.40
CA GLU A 33 3.92 -9.16 -0.45
C GLU A 33 4.46 -7.76 -0.17
N PHE A 34 4.81 -7.05 -1.23
CA PHE A 34 5.17 -5.64 -1.22
C PHE A 34 4.13 -4.86 -2.02
N ARG A 35 3.67 -3.74 -1.49
CA ARG A 35 2.74 -2.85 -2.16
C ARG A 35 3.28 -1.42 -2.12
N LEU A 36 3.15 -0.73 -3.25
CA LEU A 36 3.50 0.66 -3.43
C LEU A 36 2.32 1.39 -4.08
N ASP A 37 1.84 2.42 -3.43
CA ASP A 37 0.79 3.31 -3.93
C ASP A 37 1.37 4.74 -4.06
N SER A 38 1.04 5.42 -5.15
CA SER A 38 1.39 6.82 -5.43
C SER A 38 0.16 7.54 -5.95
N ALA A 39 -0.17 8.68 -5.35
CA ALA A 39 -1.26 9.56 -5.73
C ALA A 39 -0.70 10.91 -6.18
N SER A 40 -1.41 11.61 -7.05
CA SER A 40 -1.07 13.00 -7.42
C SER A 40 -1.36 14.02 -6.31
N GLU A 41 -2.17 13.65 -5.31
CA GLU A 41 -2.48 14.47 -4.13
C GLU A 41 -2.00 13.82 -2.83
N ASP A 42 -1.74 14.64 -1.82
CA ASP A 42 -1.40 14.19 -0.47
C ASP A 42 -2.65 13.67 0.25
N VAL A 43 -2.84 12.35 0.20
CA VAL A 43 -4.06 11.65 0.65
C VAL A 43 -3.80 10.54 1.64
N PHE A 44 -2.57 10.04 1.73
CA PHE A 44 -2.20 9.01 2.69
C PHE A 44 -1.77 9.67 4.00
N LEU A 45 -2.26 9.16 5.13
CA LEU A 45 -1.85 9.66 6.44
C LEU A 45 -0.37 9.34 6.68
N ASP A 46 0.41 10.38 6.97
CA ASP A 46 1.84 10.27 7.24
C ASP A 46 2.13 10.28 8.75
N SER A 47 1.54 11.24 9.48
CA SER A 47 1.70 11.32 10.94
C SER A 47 0.50 11.97 11.62
N TYR A 48 0.41 11.80 12.94
CA TYR A 48 -0.62 12.41 13.77
C TYR A 48 -0.08 12.78 15.15
N ASP A 49 0.05 14.08 15.43
CA ASP A 49 0.48 14.64 16.73
C ASP A 49 -0.57 15.60 17.32
N GLY A 50 -1.82 15.47 16.88
CA GLY A 50 -2.92 16.40 17.16
C GLY A 50 -3.39 17.14 15.91
N THR A 51 -2.55 17.23 14.87
CA THR A 51 -2.94 17.58 13.51
C THR A 51 -2.44 16.51 12.54
N PRO A 52 -3.29 15.94 11.66
CA PRO A 52 -2.84 14.95 10.69
C PRO A 52 -2.00 15.60 9.58
N THR A 53 -0.87 14.99 9.24
CA THR A 53 -0.12 15.27 8.02
C THR A 53 -0.40 14.21 6.97
N TYR A 54 -0.34 14.60 5.70
CA TYR A 54 -0.62 13.70 4.58
C TYR A 54 0.52 13.70 3.56
N THR A 55 0.62 12.62 2.81
CA THR A 55 1.61 12.38 1.76
C THR A 55 0.98 11.69 0.56
N GLY A 56 1.55 11.89 -0.63
CA GLY A 56 1.12 11.26 -1.88
C GLY A 56 1.63 9.84 -2.07
N SER A 57 2.42 9.27 -1.16
CA SER A 57 2.95 7.90 -1.31
C SER A 57 2.70 7.01 -0.09
N LEU A 58 2.35 5.74 -0.34
CA LEU A 58 2.21 4.72 0.69
C LEU A 58 2.96 3.45 0.27
N GLY A 59 3.79 2.94 1.18
CA GLY A 59 4.45 1.64 1.03
C GLY A 59 4.03 0.69 2.14
N SER A 60 3.73 -0.56 1.80
CA SER A 60 3.44 -1.60 2.78
C SER A 60 4.11 -2.93 2.43
N PHE A 61 4.47 -3.69 3.47
CA PHE A 61 5.01 -5.02 3.36
C PHE A 61 4.24 -5.98 4.27
N LEU A 62 3.90 -7.16 3.76
CA LEU A 62 3.35 -8.26 4.56
C LEU A 62 4.15 -9.53 4.32
N LEU A 63 4.22 -10.36 5.36
CA LEU A 63 4.76 -11.71 5.27
C LEU A 63 3.75 -12.69 5.84
N ALA A 64 3.18 -13.53 4.97
CA ALA A 64 2.29 -14.60 5.37
C ALA A 64 3.00 -15.96 5.30
N ALA A 65 2.47 -16.94 6.05
CA ALA A 65 2.92 -18.31 5.97
C ALA A 65 1.72 -19.28 6.07
N VAL A 66 1.75 -20.35 5.29
CA VAL A 66 0.74 -21.43 5.28
C VAL A 66 1.43 -22.75 5.55
N TYR A 67 0.95 -23.50 6.55
CA TYR A 67 1.42 -24.85 6.85
C TYR A 67 0.39 -25.88 6.41
N SER A 68 0.85 -26.91 5.70
CA SER A 68 0.02 -27.99 5.14
C SER A 68 0.15 -29.25 6.00
N PHE A 69 -0.97 -29.88 6.39
CA PHE A 69 -1.02 -31.13 7.15
C PHE A 69 -1.53 -32.29 6.29
#